data_AF-A0A3M1FPF9-F1
#
_entry.id   AF-A0A3M1FPF9-F1
#
_cell.length_a   1.000
_cell.length_b   1.000
_cell.length_c   1.000
_cell.angle_alpha   90.00
_cell.angle_beta   90.00
_cell.angle_gamma   90.00
#
_symmetry.space_group_name_H-M   'P 1'
#
loop_
_entity.id
_entity.type
_entity.pdbx_description
1 polymer ?
#
loop_
_entity_poly.entity_id
_entity_poly.type
_entity_poly.pdbx_seq_one_letter_code
_entity_poly.pdbx_strand_id
1 'polypeptide(L)'
;ERDEEIDLEDIPQGAAREYKMMAGLKPSLFTTEVSKHATLGLNAYAQASSPIRRYLDLINQRQILAVLRGKKPPYTVEDLQRIILYTEPLLSQALNASRQSKRFWLLEYLRRRKKSGNDLIEGVVLRNDLRWPLVQLDEVFLKTPVRIETSKVKVGDKIKLKLLSVEPRNDYLKVTTCVKI
;
A
#
# COMPACT_ATOMS: atom_id res chain seq x y z
N GLU A 1 -2.15 -5.66 23.00
CA GLU A 1 -2.79 -4.39 22.64
C GLU A 1 -1.73 -3.42 22.09
N ARG A 2 -2.04 -2.67 21.03
CA ARG A 2 -1.35 -1.43 20.64
C ARG A 2 -2.40 -0.58 19.95
N ASP A 3 -3.38 -0.18 20.74
CA ASP A 3 -4.28 0.92 20.38
C ASP A 3 -3.54 2.20 20.78
N GLU A 4 -2.41 2.47 20.11
CA GLU A 4 -1.81 3.80 20.16
C GLU A 4 -2.75 4.71 19.38
N GLU A 5 -3.47 5.56 20.10
CA GLU A 5 -4.35 6.57 19.52
C GLU A 5 -3.54 7.35 18.48
N ILE A 6 -3.96 7.26 17.22
CA ILE A 6 -3.26 7.94 16.13
C ILE A 6 -3.55 9.42 16.30
N ASP A 7 -2.58 10.16 16.84
CA ASP A 7 -2.65 11.61 16.91
C ASP A 7 -2.63 12.19 15.49
N LEU A 8 -3.75 12.82 15.13
CA LEU A 8 -4.02 13.44 13.82
C LEU A 8 -4.34 14.93 13.95
N GLU A 9 -4.37 15.50 15.16
CA GLU A 9 -4.85 16.87 15.39
C GLU A 9 -3.96 17.90 14.68
N ASP A 10 -2.65 17.67 14.68
CA ASP A 10 -1.66 18.56 14.07
C ASP A 10 -1.39 18.28 12.58
N ILE A 11 -2.03 17.27 11.98
CA ILE A 11 -1.78 16.89 10.59
C ILE A 11 -2.89 17.42 9.67
N PRO A 12 -2.57 18.30 8.69
CA PRO A 12 -3.57 18.83 7.78
C PRO A 12 -4.22 17.72 6.95
N GLN A 13 -5.48 17.92 6.55
CA GLN A 13 -6.18 16.97 5.67
C GLN A 13 -5.41 16.77 4.35
N GLY A 14 -5.42 15.52 3.86
CA GLY A 14 -4.75 15.13 2.62
C GLY A 14 -3.75 13.98 2.82
N ALA A 15 -2.81 13.86 1.87
CA ALA A 15 -1.93 12.70 1.74
C ALA A 15 -1.14 12.34 3.01
N ALA A 16 -0.72 13.33 3.80
CA ALA A 16 0.03 13.10 5.03
C ALA A 16 -0.85 12.48 6.13
N ARG A 17 -2.07 13.00 6.32
CA ARG A 17 -3.04 12.45 7.29
C ARG A 17 -3.48 11.05 6.89
N GLU A 18 -3.80 10.84 5.61
CA GLU A 18 -4.13 9.52 5.06
C GLU A 18 -3.00 8.52 5.25
N TYR A 19 -1.74 8.94 5.01
CA TYR A 19 -0.57 8.10 5.25
C TYR A 19 -0.45 7.69 6.71
N LYS A 20 -0.62 8.64 7.65
CA LYS A 20 -0.54 8.38 9.10
C LYS A 20 -1.65 7.43 9.55
N MET A 21 -2.89 7.64 9.09
CA MET A 21 -4.01 6.73 9.36
C MET A 21 -3.72 5.31 8.85
N MET A 22 -3.29 5.19 7.60
CA MET A 22 -2.98 3.89 6.99
C MET A 22 -1.80 3.18 7.65
N ALA A 23 -0.81 3.93 8.15
CA ALA A 23 0.35 3.37 8.82
C ALA A 23 0.01 2.72 10.18
N GLY A 24 -1.08 3.15 10.83
CA GLY A 24 -1.56 2.55 12.08
C GLY A 24 -2.44 1.30 11.90
N LEU A 25 -2.84 0.97 10.66
CA LEU A 25 -3.70 -0.18 10.41
C LEU A 25 -2.91 -1.49 10.41
N LYS A 26 -3.49 -2.52 11.04
CA LYS A 26 -2.98 -3.89 10.95
C LYS A 26 -3.29 -4.48 9.56
N PRO A 27 -2.40 -5.30 8.99
CA PRO A 27 -2.71 -6.05 7.78
C PRO A 27 -3.94 -6.94 7.99
N SER A 28 -4.76 -7.09 6.94
CA SER A 28 -5.80 -8.11 6.91
C SER A 28 -5.16 -9.50 6.84
N LEU A 29 -5.69 -10.45 7.62
CA LEU A 29 -5.24 -11.83 7.67
C LEU A 29 -6.39 -12.77 7.27
N PHE A 30 -6.07 -13.92 6.70
CA PHE A 30 -7.05 -14.98 6.49
C PHE A 30 -7.09 -15.89 7.72
N THR A 31 -8.29 -16.10 8.26
CA THR A 31 -8.50 -16.97 9.42
C THR A 31 -9.75 -17.82 9.21
N THR A 32 -9.78 -18.99 9.84
CA THR A 32 -10.96 -19.86 9.92
C THR A 32 -11.89 -19.47 11.06
N GLU A 33 -11.45 -18.58 11.96
CA GLU A 33 -12.25 -18.09 13.07
C GLU A 33 -12.95 -16.77 12.73
N VAL A 34 -14.18 -16.63 13.19
CA VAL A 34 -14.95 -15.40 13.00
C VAL A 34 -14.34 -14.29 13.84
N SER A 35 -14.00 -13.17 13.22
CA SER A 35 -13.44 -12.01 13.90
C SER A 35 -13.88 -10.68 13.27
N LYS A 36 -13.83 -9.61 14.08
CA LYS A 36 -14.15 -8.26 13.65
C LYS A 36 -13.18 -7.78 12.57
N HIS A 37 -13.71 -7.30 11.46
CA HIS A 37 -12.91 -6.63 10.43
C HIS A 37 -12.84 -5.13 10.74
N ALA A 38 -11.85 -4.72 11.54
CA ALA A 38 -11.72 -3.35 12.07
C ALA A 38 -11.90 -2.24 11.02
N THR A 39 -11.20 -2.34 9.89
CA THR A 39 -11.22 -1.33 8.82
C THR A 39 -12.57 -1.23 8.07
N LEU A 40 -13.41 -2.28 8.13
CA LEU A 40 -14.74 -2.27 7.52
C LEU A 40 -15.84 -1.99 8.53
N GLY A 41 -15.52 -1.96 9.83
CA GLY A 41 -16.52 -1.82 10.89
C GLY A 41 -17.49 -3.01 11.02
N LEU A 42 -17.14 -4.19 10.49
CA LEU A 42 -18.00 -5.37 10.46
C LEU A 42 -17.63 -6.38 11.55
N ASN A 43 -18.63 -7.02 12.15
CA ASN A 43 -18.43 -8.07 13.16
C ASN A 43 -17.84 -9.37 12.57
N ALA A 44 -18.09 -9.62 11.29
CA ALA A 44 -17.56 -10.75 10.54
C ALA A 44 -17.47 -10.37 9.06
N TYR A 45 -16.46 -10.89 8.36
CA TYR A 45 -16.31 -10.66 6.93
C TYR A 45 -15.65 -11.87 6.24
N ALA A 46 -16.18 -12.25 5.08
CA ALA A 46 -15.60 -13.28 4.22
C ALA A 46 -15.68 -12.85 2.75
N GLN A 47 -14.62 -13.10 2.00
CA GLN A 47 -14.55 -12.80 0.57
C GLN A 47 -15.13 -13.97 -0.23
N ALA A 48 -16.19 -13.74 -1.02
CA ALA A 48 -16.82 -14.78 -1.85
C ALA A 48 -17.33 -14.28 -3.22
N SER A 49 -17.00 -13.03 -3.59
CA SER A 49 -17.54 -12.35 -4.76
C SER A 49 -16.66 -12.42 -6.00
N SER A 50 -15.44 -12.96 -5.92
CA SER A 50 -14.49 -12.98 -7.05
C SER A 50 -13.79 -14.34 -7.26
N PRO A 51 -14.55 -15.45 -7.40
CA PRO A 51 -14.00 -16.80 -7.49
C PRO A 51 -13.11 -17.04 -8.73
N ILE A 52 -13.30 -16.27 -9.80
CA ILE A 52 -12.50 -16.38 -11.04
C ILE A 52 -11.03 -15.97 -10.80
N ARG A 53 -10.79 -15.05 -9.86
CA ARG A 53 -9.47 -14.42 -9.67
C ARG A 53 -8.92 -14.54 -8.24
N ARG A 54 -9.68 -15.10 -7.30
CA ARG A 54 -9.26 -15.33 -5.92
C ARG A 54 -9.60 -16.76 -5.52
N TYR A 55 -8.57 -17.55 -5.24
CA TYR A 55 -8.73 -18.96 -4.88
C TYR A 55 -9.57 -19.13 -3.60
N LEU A 56 -9.36 -18.27 -2.59
CA LEU A 56 -10.12 -18.34 -1.34
C LEU A 56 -11.60 -18.01 -1.53
N ASP A 57 -11.97 -17.11 -2.45
CA ASP A 57 -13.38 -16.88 -2.81
C ASP A 57 -14.02 -18.13 -3.41
N LEU A 58 -13.29 -18.87 -4.25
CA LEU A 58 -13.77 -20.13 -4.82
C LEU A 58 -14.00 -21.19 -3.74
N ILE A 59 -13.08 -21.29 -2.76
CA ILE A 59 -13.24 -22.17 -1.60
C ILE A 59 -14.51 -21.79 -0.81
N ASN A 60 -14.70 -20.50 -0.53
CA ASN A 60 -15.89 -20.02 0.17
C ASN A 60 -17.18 -20.31 -0.60
N GLN A 61 -17.21 -20.10 -1.93
CA GLN A 61 -18.37 -20.45 -2.75
C GLN A 61 -18.69 -21.95 -2.73
N ARG A 62 -17.67 -22.81 -2.74
CA ARG A 62 -17.87 -24.27 -2.63
C ARG A 62 -18.52 -24.65 -1.29
N GLN A 63 -18.07 -24.06 -0.19
CA GLN A 63 -18.66 -24.26 1.14
C GLN A 63 -20.13 -23.79 1.17
N ILE A 64 -20.41 -22.57 0.70
CA ILE A 64 -21.76 -21.99 0.65
C ILE A 64 -22.69 -22.86 -0.19
N LEU A 65 -22.27 -23.26 -1.39
CA LEU A 65 -23.07 -24.09 -2.29
C LEU A 65 -23.36 -25.48 -1.72
N ALA A 66 -22.43 -26.06 -0.96
CA ALA A 66 -22.67 -27.35 -0.30
C ALA A 66 -23.77 -27.23 0.76
N VAL A 67 -23.70 -26.21 1.61
CA VAL A 67 -24.69 -25.93 2.65
C VAL A 67 -26.07 -25.65 2.06
N LEU A 68 -26.15 -24.79 1.03
CA LEU A 68 -27.41 -24.49 0.34
C LEU A 68 -28.06 -25.71 -0.32
N ARG A 69 -27.27 -26.75 -0.63
CA ARG A 69 -27.75 -28.03 -1.19
C ARG A 69 -28.01 -29.10 -0.13
N GLY A 70 -27.95 -28.76 1.16
CA GLY A 70 -28.13 -29.71 2.26
C GLY A 70 -27.00 -30.75 2.38
N LYS A 71 -25.83 -30.48 1.79
CA LYS A 71 -24.65 -31.36 1.86
C LYS A 71 -23.70 -30.90 2.96
N LYS A 72 -22.87 -31.83 3.45
CA LYS A 72 -21.76 -31.47 4.35
C LYS A 72 -20.78 -30.53 3.63
N PRO A 73 -20.18 -29.55 4.34
CA PRO A 73 -19.13 -28.71 3.78
C PRO A 73 -17.97 -29.57 3.24
N PRO A 74 -17.44 -29.29 2.03
CA PRO A 74 -16.36 -30.07 1.43
C PRO A 74 -14.99 -29.94 2.13
N TYR A 75 -14.79 -28.95 3.01
CA TYR A 75 -13.51 -28.72 3.68
C TYR A 75 -13.69 -28.67 5.21
N THR A 76 -12.81 -29.34 5.95
CA THR A 76 -12.71 -29.19 7.41
C THR A 76 -11.96 -27.91 7.79
N VAL A 77 -11.93 -27.57 9.08
CA VAL A 77 -11.15 -26.43 9.57
C VAL A 77 -9.66 -26.63 9.28
N GLU A 78 -9.14 -27.84 9.47
CA GLU A 78 -7.75 -28.21 9.22
C GLU A 78 -7.42 -28.11 7.72
N ASP A 79 -8.32 -28.52 6.84
CA ASP A 79 -8.16 -28.35 5.39
C ASP A 79 -8.04 -26.87 5.02
N LEU A 80 -8.92 -26.03 5.58
CA LEU A 80 -8.92 -24.59 5.33
C LEU A 80 -7.64 -23.93 5.85
N GLN A 81 -7.17 -24.30 7.04
CA GLN A 81 -5.91 -23.81 7.59
C GLN A 81 -4.72 -24.17 6.70
N ARG A 82 -4.66 -25.42 6.18
CA ARG A 82 -3.63 -25.85 5.22
C ARG A 82 -3.70 -25.08 3.91
N ILE A 83 -4.91 -24.84 3.39
CA ILE A 83 -5.12 -24.04 2.18
C ILE A 83 -4.61 -22.62 2.38
N ILE A 84 -4.94 -21.98 3.51
CA ILE A 84 -4.47 -20.62 3.84
C ILE A 84 -2.94 -20.60 3.91
N LEU A 85 -2.34 -21.50 4.70
CA LEU A 85 -0.90 -21.60 4.89
C LEU A 85 -0.13 -21.76 3.56
N TYR A 86 -0.67 -22.55 2.64
CA TYR A 86 -0.08 -22.74 1.32
C TYR A 86 -0.28 -21.53 0.38
N THR A 87 -1.44 -20.90 0.45
CA THR A 87 -1.85 -19.85 -0.50
C THR A 87 -1.26 -18.48 -0.14
N GLU A 88 -1.12 -18.16 1.14
CA GLU A 88 -0.63 -16.85 1.61
C GLU A 88 0.75 -16.46 1.04
N PRO A 89 1.79 -17.33 1.09
CA PRO A 89 3.09 -17.00 0.51
C PRO A 89 3.02 -16.75 -0.99
N LEU A 90 2.23 -17.53 -1.72
CA LEU A 90 2.05 -17.40 -3.17
C LEU A 90 1.37 -16.07 -3.53
N LEU A 91 0.33 -15.70 -2.78
CA LEU A 91 -0.34 -14.41 -2.94
C LEU A 91 0.62 -13.25 -2.64
N SER A 92 1.41 -13.36 -1.57
CA SER A 92 2.41 -12.35 -1.22
C SER A 92 3.45 -12.17 -2.34
N GLN A 93 3.95 -13.26 -2.91
CA GLN A 93 4.87 -13.23 -4.05
C GLN A 93 4.24 -12.58 -5.29
N ALA A 94 3.00 -12.97 -5.65
CA ALA A 94 2.28 -12.39 -6.78
C ALA A 94 2.04 -10.87 -6.60
N LEU A 95 1.65 -10.45 -5.39
CA LEU A 95 1.49 -9.03 -5.04
C LEU A 95 2.82 -8.28 -5.13
N ASN A 96 3.93 -8.88 -4.69
CA ASN A 96 5.25 -8.28 -4.80
C ASN A 96 5.70 -8.10 -6.26
N ALA A 97 5.52 -9.12 -7.10
CA ALA A 97 5.80 -9.03 -8.53
C ALA A 97 4.95 -7.95 -9.22
N SER A 98 3.66 -7.86 -8.87
CA SER A 98 2.76 -6.82 -9.37
C SER A 98 3.21 -5.42 -8.92
N ARG A 99 3.58 -5.25 -7.64
CA ARG A 99 4.12 -4.00 -7.09
C ARG A 99 5.40 -3.57 -7.80
N GLN A 100 6.33 -4.50 -8.04
CA GLN A 100 7.58 -4.24 -8.76
C GLN A 100 7.32 -3.82 -10.22
N SER A 101 6.43 -4.52 -10.91
CA SER A 101 6.04 -4.18 -12.28
C SER A 101 5.39 -2.79 -12.35
N LYS A 102 4.46 -2.47 -11.43
CA LYS A 102 3.87 -1.14 -11.34
C LYS A 102 4.94 -0.06 -11.10
N ARG A 103 5.84 -0.30 -10.14
CA ARG A 103 6.92 0.62 -9.80
C ARG A 103 7.85 0.88 -10.98
N PHE A 104 8.24 -0.17 -11.72
CA PHE A 104 9.03 -0.04 -12.95
C PHE A 104 8.38 0.92 -13.95
N TRP A 105 7.09 0.73 -14.25
CA TRP A 105 6.38 1.57 -15.22
C TRP A 105 6.20 3.01 -14.74
N LEU A 106 6.02 3.24 -13.44
CA LEU A 106 5.98 4.59 -12.86
C LEU A 106 7.34 5.30 -12.97
N LEU A 107 8.44 4.57 -12.74
CA LEU A 107 9.78 5.12 -12.96
C LEU A 107 10.04 5.39 -14.44
N GLU A 108 9.57 4.51 -15.33
CA GLU A 108 9.70 4.71 -16.78
C GLU A 108 8.95 5.96 -17.25
N TYR A 109 7.76 6.20 -16.72
CA TYR A 109 7.03 7.45 -16.93
C TYR A 109 7.84 8.67 -16.50
N LEU A 110 8.39 8.68 -15.27
CA LEU A 110 9.22 9.78 -14.78
C LEU A 110 10.49 9.98 -15.63
N ARG A 111 11.12 8.89 -16.09
CA ARG A 111 12.30 8.94 -16.96
C ARG A 111 11.98 9.62 -18.29
N ARG A 112 10.84 9.29 -18.91
CA ARG A 112 10.39 9.91 -20.17
C ARG A 112 10.04 11.38 -19.97
N ARG A 113 9.30 11.71 -18.92
CA ARG A 113 8.96 13.08 -18.54
C ARG A 113 10.20 13.97 -18.39
N LYS A 114 11.21 13.47 -17.66
CA LYS A 114 12.51 14.15 -17.53
C LYS A 114 13.20 14.37 -18.88
N LYS A 115 13.21 13.36 -19.77
CA LYS A 115 13.80 13.47 -21.12
C LYS A 115 13.11 14.52 -22.00
N SER A 116 11.83 14.78 -21.78
CA SER A 116 11.08 15.85 -22.45
C SER A 116 11.31 17.25 -21.87
N GLY A 117 12.23 17.41 -20.91
CA GLY A 117 12.55 18.69 -20.27
C GLY A 117 11.64 19.05 -19.09
N ASN A 118 10.68 18.20 -18.73
CA ASN A 118 9.82 18.38 -17.56
C ASN A 118 10.40 17.60 -16.37
N ASP A 119 11.43 18.13 -15.74
CA ASP A 119 12.14 17.51 -14.62
C ASP A 119 11.68 18.00 -13.23
N LEU A 120 10.67 18.86 -13.18
CA LEU A 120 10.07 19.36 -11.95
C LEU A 120 8.82 18.57 -11.60
N ILE A 121 8.67 18.22 -10.32
CA ILE A 121 7.52 17.49 -9.79
C ILE A 121 7.17 18.02 -8.39
N GLU A 122 5.89 18.13 -8.09
CA GLU A 122 5.43 18.48 -6.74
C GLU A 122 5.34 17.23 -5.86
N GLY A 123 5.34 17.42 -4.55
CA GLY A 123 5.09 16.34 -3.61
C GLY A 123 4.71 16.82 -2.23
N VAL A 124 4.14 15.91 -1.44
CA VAL A 124 3.68 16.17 -0.07
C VAL A 124 4.55 15.42 0.93
N VAL A 125 5.00 16.11 1.96
CA VAL A 125 5.80 15.53 3.04
C VAL A 125 4.89 14.66 3.92
N LEU A 126 5.12 13.35 3.91
CA LEU A 126 4.32 12.37 4.65
C LEU A 126 4.77 12.19 6.09
N ARG A 127 6.08 12.24 6.34
CA ARG A 127 6.71 12.17 7.66
C ARG A 127 8.11 12.78 7.61
N ASN A 128 8.57 13.32 8.74
CA ASN A 128 9.85 14.00 8.91
C ASN A 128 10.61 13.53 10.18
N ASP A 129 10.25 12.36 10.70
CA ASP A 129 10.78 11.71 11.91
C ASP A 129 12.16 11.05 11.70
N LEU A 130 12.57 10.84 10.45
CA LEU A 130 13.85 10.22 10.09
C LEU A 130 14.82 11.24 9.47
N ARG A 131 16.09 10.84 9.29
CA ARG A 131 17.15 11.66 8.68
C ARG A 131 16.73 12.35 7.37
N TRP A 132 15.96 11.63 6.54
CA TRP A 132 15.39 12.16 5.30
C TRP A 132 13.88 12.05 5.37
N PRO A 133 13.13 13.16 5.22
CA PRO A 133 11.68 13.12 5.17
C PRO A 133 11.20 12.25 4.02
N LEU A 134 10.10 11.53 4.25
CA LEU A 134 9.43 10.75 3.22
C LEU A 134 8.45 11.66 2.49
N VAL A 135 8.61 11.77 1.18
CA VAL A 135 7.76 12.61 0.34
C VAL A 135 7.00 11.74 -0.65
N GLN A 136 5.70 11.97 -0.79
CA GLN A 136 4.91 11.41 -1.87
C GLN A 136 4.98 12.34 -3.08
N LEU A 137 5.43 11.82 -4.22
CA LEU A 137 5.45 12.54 -5.48
C LEU A 137 4.03 12.59 -6.07
N ASP A 138 3.62 13.77 -6.52
CA ASP A 138 2.35 13.94 -7.23
C ASP A 138 2.39 13.22 -8.59
N GLU A 139 1.22 13.01 -9.20
CA GLU A 139 0.98 12.23 -10.44
C GLU A 139 1.26 10.72 -10.34
N VAL A 140 2.36 10.31 -9.71
CA VAL A 140 2.79 8.90 -9.64
C VAL A 140 2.56 8.25 -8.27
N PHE A 141 2.29 9.06 -7.24
CA PHE A 141 2.06 8.61 -5.86
C PHE A 141 3.20 7.74 -5.29
N LEU A 142 4.41 7.86 -5.84
CA LEU A 142 5.60 7.19 -5.35
C LEU A 142 6.10 7.87 -4.10
N LYS A 143 6.42 7.09 -3.08
CA LYS A 143 7.00 7.57 -1.82
C LYS A 143 8.50 7.41 -1.89
N THR A 144 9.24 8.49 -1.67
CA THR A 144 10.72 8.49 -1.71
C THR A 144 11.27 9.32 -0.56
N PRO A 145 12.34 8.85 0.12
CA PRO A 145 13.07 9.72 1.03
C PRO A 145 13.74 10.82 0.19
N VAL A 146 13.68 12.06 0.69
CA VAL A 146 14.25 13.22 0.01
C VAL A 146 15.22 13.92 0.94
N ARG A 147 16.42 14.21 0.45
CA ARG A 147 17.33 15.11 1.16
C ARG A 147 16.84 16.54 0.96
N ILE A 148 16.35 17.14 2.05
CA ILE A 148 15.95 18.54 2.06
C ILE A 148 17.04 19.34 2.77
N GLU A 149 17.51 20.42 2.13
CA GLU A 149 18.57 21.27 2.67
C GLU A 149 18.05 22.24 3.74
N THR A 150 16.76 22.57 3.70
CA THR A 150 16.11 23.47 4.67
C THR A 150 15.61 22.71 5.90
N SER A 151 15.96 23.18 7.09
CA SER A 151 15.63 22.55 8.38
C SER A 151 14.18 22.71 8.85
N LYS A 152 13.30 23.35 8.08
CA LYS A 152 11.94 23.74 8.51
C LYS A 152 10.83 23.13 7.63
N VAL A 153 10.86 21.82 7.40
CA VAL A 153 9.79 21.14 6.66
C VAL A 153 8.87 20.41 7.64
N LYS A 154 7.57 20.75 7.58
CA LYS A 154 6.52 20.14 8.38
C LYS A 154 5.81 19.03 7.60
N VAL A 155 5.21 18.11 8.34
CA VAL A 155 4.33 17.10 7.76
C VAL A 155 3.13 17.79 7.11
N GLY A 156 2.79 17.38 5.88
CA GLY A 156 1.74 18.00 5.07
C GLY A 156 2.21 19.13 4.15
N ASP A 157 3.44 19.62 4.29
CA ASP A 157 3.97 20.66 3.40
C ASP A 157 4.05 20.16 1.95
N LYS A 158 3.62 21.02 1.02
CA LYS A 158 3.84 20.84 -0.42
C LYS A 158 5.20 21.40 -0.80
N ILE A 159 6.00 20.60 -1.49
CA ILE A 159 7.35 20.97 -1.91
C ILE A 159 7.54 20.70 -3.41
N LYS A 160 8.34 21.56 -4.05
CA LYS A 160 8.79 21.36 -5.43
C LYS A 160 10.12 20.61 -5.45
N LEU A 161 10.16 19.56 -6.25
CA LEU A 161 11.29 18.65 -6.38
C LEU A 161 11.77 18.61 -7.82
N LYS A 162 13.07 18.36 -7.99
CA LYS A 162 13.72 18.13 -9.27
C LYS A 162 14.15 16.67 -9.40
N LEU A 163 13.82 16.05 -10.52
CA LEU A 163 14.22 14.68 -10.88
C LEU A 163 15.70 14.65 -11.31
N LEU A 164 16.59 14.17 -10.43
CA LEU A 164 18.03 14.11 -10.70
C LEU A 164 18.43 12.86 -11.50
N SER A 165 18.03 11.68 -11.04
CA SER A 165 18.25 10.42 -11.76
C SER A 165 17.03 9.53 -11.64
N VAL A 166 16.68 8.84 -12.73
CA VAL A 166 15.56 7.91 -12.80
C VAL A 166 15.99 6.72 -13.65
N GLU A 167 16.17 5.56 -13.02
CA GLU A 167 16.65 4.34 -13.65
C GLU A 167 15.70 3.17 -13.33
N PRO A 168 14.69 2.95 -14.19
CA PRO A 168 13.64 1.96 -13.94
C PRO A 168 14.17 0.54 -13.77
N ARG A 169 15.19 0.16 -14.56
CA ARG A 169 15.80 -1.19 -14.51
C ARG A 169 16.52 -1.48 -13.18
N ASN A 170 17.03 -0.44 -12.52
CA ASN A 170 17.77 -0.54 -11.26
C ASN A 170 16.87 -0.23 -10.04
N ASP A 171 15.56 -0.05 -10.27
CA ASP A 171 14.60 0.44 -9.28
C ASP A 171 15.02 1.74 -8.55
N TYR A 172 15.76 2.60 -9.26
CA TYR A 172 16.43 3.75 -8.67
C TYR A 172 15.78 5.08 -9.04
N LEU A 173 15.56 5.91 -8.03
CA LEU A 173 15.00 7.25 -8.14
C LEU A 173 15.75 8.19 -7.20
N LYS A 174 16.32 9.26 -7.75
CA LYS A 174 16.95 10.34 -7.00
C LYS A 174 16.25 11.65 -7.31
N VAL A 175 15.73 12.28 -6.27
CA VAL A 175 15.09 13.60 -6.33
C VAL A 175 15.76 14.54 -5.33
N THR A 176 15.72 15.83 -5.60
CA THR A 176 16.22 16.88 -4.69
C THR A 176 15.22 18.01 -4.60
N THR A 177 15.25 18.75 -3.49
CA THR A 177 14.43 19.97 -3.36
C THR A 177 14.92 21.05 -4.30
N CYS A 178 13.98 21.76 -4.92
CA CYS A 178 14.28 23.02 -5.57
C CYS A 178 14.57 24.05 -4.48
N VAL A 179 15.85 24.32 -4.21
CA VAL A 179 16.23 25.53 -3.48
C VAL A 179 15.83 26.70 -4.37
N LYS A 180 14.91 27.56 -3.92
CA LYS A 180 14.77 28.88 -4.53
C LYS A 180 16.16 29.54 -4.43
N ILE A 181 16.79 29.81 -5.57
CA ILE A 181 17.89 30.79 -5.65
C ILE A 181 17.30 32.16 -5.30
#